data_AF-A0A1W6B2T2-F1
#
_entry.id   AF-A0A1W6B2T2-F1
#
_cell.length_a   1.000
_cell.length_b   1.000
_cell.length_c   1.000
_cell.angle_alpha   90.00
_cell.angle_beta   90.00
_cell.angle_gamma   90.00
#
_symmetry.space_group_name_H-M   'P 1'
#
loop_
_entity.id
_entity.type
_entity.pdbx_description
1 polymer ?
#
loop_
_entity_poly.entity_id
_entity_poly.type
_entity_poly.pdbx_seq_one_letter_code
_entity_poly.pdbx_strand_id
1 'polypeptide(L)'
;MSSIDLKHLFIHEMMHVWQKQKGMYVIMRGLFSWAVDYSYDLTKPRLADYSMEQQAAIVADYWLLTSHGFKNYYYIVKYKGLHRNENHNTLILNYKKVLGGFPL
;
A
#
# COMPACT_ATOMS: atom_id res chain seq x y z
N MET A 1 0.07 10.69 -15.54
CA MET A 1 0.20 10.44 -14.09
C MET A 1 0.11 11.77 -13.38
N SER A 2 -0.77 11.88 -12.40
CA SER A 2 -0.91 13.06 -11.55
C SER A 2 0.28 13.18 -10.57
N SER A 3 0.45 14.35 -9.95
CA SER A 3 1.43 14.54 -8.86
C SER A 3 1.20 13.56 -7.70
N ILE A 4 -0.05 13.18 -7.45
CA ILE A 4 -0.41 12.26 -6.36
C ILE A 4 -0.06 10.82 -6.75
N ASP A 5 -0.25 10.42 -8.01
CA ASP A 5 0.16 9.10 -8.50
C ASP A 5 1.67 8.91 -8.33
N LEU A 6 2.45 9.95 -8.63
CA LEU A 6 3.91 9.92 -8.47
C LEU A 6 4.32 9.84 -7.00
N LYS A 7 3.62 10.54 -6.09
CA LYS A 7 3.87 10.43 -4.64
C LYS A 7 3.49 9.06 -4.09
N HIS A 8 2.38 8.49 -4.54
CA HIS A 8 1.94 7.14 -4.18
C HIS A 8 2.99 6.11 -4.62
N LEU A 9 3.42 6.17 -5.89
CA LEU A 9 4.50 5.34 -6.40
C LEU A 9 5.80 5.55 -5.62
N PHE A 10 6.17 6.80 -5.33
CA PHE A 10 7.37 7.09 -4.55
C PHE A 10 7.34 6.43 -3.18
N ILE A 11 6.21 6.46 -2.47
CA ILE A 11 6.07 5.81 -1.15
C ILE A 11 6.16 4.29 -1.27
N HIS A 12 5.55 3.70 -2.31
CA HIS A 12 5.68 2.27 -2.62
C HIS A 12 7.15 1.88 -2.78
N GLU A 13 7.90 2.61 -3.60
CA GLU A 13 9.33 2.34 -3.83
C GLU A 13 10.17 2.60 -2.57
N MET A 14 9.84 3.60 -1.75
CA MET A 14 10.52 3.83 -0.48
C MET A 14 10.29 2.70 0.53
N MET A 15 9.15 2.02 0.48
CA MET A 15 8.93 0.82 1.28
C MET A 15 9.87 -0.32 0.86
N HIS A 16 10.14 -0.47 -0.43
CA HIS A 16 11.15 -1.42 -0.92
C HIS A 16 12.57 -1.06 -0.46
N VAL A 17 12.92 0.24 -0.45
CA VAL A 17 14.19 0.71 0.13
C VAL A 17 14.27 0.34 1.61
N TRP A 18 13.21 0.57 2.38
CA TRP A 18 13.15 0.19 3.79
C TRP A 18 13.31 -1.33 3.99
N GLN A 19 12.58 -2.15 3.22
CA GLN A 19 12.69 -3.61 3.25
C GLN A 19 14.15 -4.04 3.00
N LYS A 20 14.80 -3.45 1.98
CA LYS A 20 16.20 -3.70 1.66
C LYS A 20 17.14 -3.33 2.80
N GLN A 21 16.94 -2.17 3.42
CA GLN A 21 17.73 -1.73 4.60
C GLN A 21 17.56 -2.66 5.80
N LYS A 22 16.41 -3.32 5.94
CA LYS A 22 16.14 -4.35 6.96
C LYS A 22 16.67 -5.73 6.59
N GLY A 23 17.42 -5.86 5.51
CA GLY A 23 18.05 -7.11 5.08
C GLY A 23 17.10 -8.05 4.32
N MET A 24 15.92 -7.59 3.91
CA MET A 24 15.00 -8.39 3.12
C MET A 24 15.53 -8.50 1.68
N TYR A 25 15.36 -9.68 1.06
CA TYR A 25 15.81 -9.92 -0.31
C TYR A 25 14.84 -9.33 -1.33
N VAL A 26 14.85 -8.00 -1.45
CA VAL A 26 14.03 -7.27 -2.42
C VAL A 26 14.69 -7.35 -3.80
N ILE A 27 13.99 -7.92 -4.78
CA ILE A 27 14.40 -7.84 -6.17
C ILE A 27 13.86 -6.53 -6.73
N MET A 28 14.69 -5.48 -6.71
CA MET A 28 14.40 -4.19 -7.35
C MET A 28 14.41 -4.38 -8.88
N ARG A 29 13.33 -4.89 -9.48
CA ARG A 29 13.18 -4.86 -10.95
C ARG A 29 12.80 -3.43 -11.32
N GLY A 30 13.80 -2.63 -11.67
CA GLY A 30 13.72 -1.17 -11.71
C GLY A 30 12.61 -0.60 -12.58
N LEU A 31 11.39 -0.44 -12.02
CA LEU A 31 10.13 0.10 -12.58
C LEU A 31 9.03 -0.90 -13.00
N PHE A 32 9.15 -2.22 -12.77
CA PHE A 32 8.50 -3.20 -13.67
C PHE A 32 7.22 -3.93 -13.25
N SER A 33 6.58 -3.63 -12.14
CA SER A 33 5.39 -4.42 -11.76
C SER A 33 4.12 -3.66 -11.43
N TRP A 34 3.99 -2.39 -11.80
CA TRP A 34 2.69 -1.70 -11.76
C TRP A 34 1.58 -2.43 -12.58
N ALA A 35 2.01 -3.28 -13.54
CA ALA A 35 1.18 -4.15 -14.37
C ALA A 35 0.97 -5.58 -13.82
N VAL A 36 1.59 -5.94 -12.69
CA VAL A 36 1.36 -7.23 -12.03
C VAL A 36 0.25 -7.07 -11.01
N ASP A 37 -0.62 -8.07 -10.92
CA ASP A 37 -1.71 -8.07 -9.95
C ASP A 37 -1.17 -8.30 -8.53
N TYR A 38 -0.92 -7.20 -7.82
CA TYR A 38 -0.61 -7.21 -6.38
C TYR A 38 -1.83 -6.92 -5.51
N SER A 39 -3.03 -7.15 -6.05
CA SER A 39 -4.24 -6.90 -5.30
C SER A 39 -4.24 -7.67 -3.99
N TYR A 40 -4.66 -7.01 -2.92
CA TYR A 40 -4.62 -7.56 -1.57
C TYR A 40 -5.95 -7.34 -0.86
N ASP A 41 -6.17 -8.16 0.15
CA ASP A 41 -7.27 -8.10 1.10
C ASP A 41 -6.68 -7.89 2.50
N LEU A 42 -7.27 -7.01 3.31
CA LEU A 42 -6.77 -6.70 4.67
C LEU A 42 -7.18 -7.79 5.68
N THR A 43 -7.04 -9.07 5.30
CA THR A 43 -7.50 -10.24 6.06
C THR A 43 -6.41 -10.82 6.96
N LYS A 44 -5.13 -10.63 6.60
CA LYS A 44 -4.00 -11.10 7.41
C LYS A 44 -3.73 -10.16 8.59
N PRO A 45 -3.29 -10.69 9.74
CA PRO A 45 -3.23 -9.92 10.98
C PRO A 45 -2.08 -8.92 11.03
N ARG A 46 -0.98 -9.13 10.29
CA ARG A 46 0.20 -8.27 10.33
C ARG A 46 0.71 -7.97 8.92
N LEU A 47 1.33 -6.81 8.76
CA LEU A 47 1.99 -6.41 7.52
C LEU A 47 3.00 -7.47 7.02
N ALA A 48 3.79 -8.06 7.92
CA ALA A 48 4.79 -9.06 7.58
C ALA A 48 4.22 -10.36 6.96
N ASP A 49 2.91 -10.63 7.13
CA ASP A 49 2.25 -11.81 6.56
C ASP A 49 1.88 -11.60 5.08
N TYR A 50 2.04 -10.39 4.55
CA TYR A 50 1.85 -10.03 3.14
C TYR A 50 3.14 -10.18 2.35
N SER A 51 3.04 -10.37 1.02
CA SER A 51 4.22 -10.35 0.15
C SER A 51 4.88 -8.96 0.18
N MET A 52 6.16 -8.87 -0.19
CA MET A 52 6.88 -7.58 -0.15
C MET A 52 6.20 -6.47 -0.97
N GLU A 53 5.64 -6.83 -2.13
CA GLU A 53 4.87 -5.94 -2.99
C GLU A 53 3.55 -5.51 -2.37
N GLN A 54 2.84 -6.44 -1.73
CA GLN A 54 1.61 -6.13 -0.98
C GLN A 54 1.90 -5.23 0.22
N GLN A 55 3.02 -5.44 0.93
CA GLN A 55 3.43 -4.56 2.02
C GLN A 55 3.67 -3.13 1.53
N ALA A 56 4.38 -2.96 0.42
CA ALA A 56 4.60 -1.66 -0.21
C ALA A 56 3.28 -1.00 -0.65
N ALA A 57 2.40 -1.76 -1.30
CA ALA A 57 1.09 -1.28 -1.71
C ALA A 57 0.21 -0.85 -0.52
N ILE A 58 0.18 -1.63 0.57
CA ILE A 58 -0.57 -1.31 1.79
C ILE A 58 -0.09 0.01 2.42
N VAL A 59 1.23 0.23 2.48
CA VAL A 59 1.81 1.46 3.05
C VAL A 59 1.49 2.67 2.16
N ALA A 60 1.64 2.54 0.84
CA ALA A 60 1.32 3.61 -0.10
C ALA A 60 -0.19 3.95 -0.11
N ASP A 61 -1.05 2.93 -0.09
CA ASP A 61 -2.50 3.08 -0.03
C ASP A 61 -2.94 3.70 1.30
N TYR A 62 -2.29 3.37 2.42
CA TYR A 62 -2.59 4.02 3.70
C TYR A 62 -2.27 5.51 3.69
N TRP A 63 -1.11 5.92 3.15
CA TRP A 63 -0.78 7.33 2.98
C TRP A 63 -1.80 8.05 2.10
N LEU A 64 -2.19 7.45 0.98
CA LEU A 64 -3.16 8.01 0.06
C LEU A 64 -4.53 8.16 0.74
N LEU A 65 -4.97 7.13 1.47
CA LEU A 65 -6.21 7.11 2.22
C LEU A 65 -6.25 8.26 3.23
N THR A 66 -5.22 8.38 4.05
CA THR A 66 -5.16 9.38 5.13
C THR A 66 -4.95 10.81 4.64
N SER A 67 -4.32 11.00 3.47
CA SER A 67 -4.00 12.34 2.95
C SER A 67 -5.06 12.87 1.98
N HIS A 68 -5.62 12.02 1.12
CA HIS A 68 -6.51 12.43 0.02
C HIS A 68 -7.80 11.59 -0.10
N GLY A 69 -7.87 10.45 0.60
CA GLY A 69 -8.91 9.44 0.40
C GLY A 69 -8.79 8.71 -0.94
N PHE A 70 -9.66 7.72 -1.17
CA PHE A 70 -9.62 6.90 -2.40
C PHE A 70 -10.56 7.35 -3.51
N LYS A 71 -11.51 8.26 -3.24
CA LYS A 71 -12.62 8.63 -4.15
C LYS A 71 -12.17 8.97 -5.57
N ASN A 72 -11.03 9.65 -5.72
CA ASN A 72 -10.50 10.09 -7.01
C ASN A 72 -9.29 9.25 -7.48
N TYR A 73 -8.94 8.17 -6.78
CA TYR A 73 -7.69 7.43 -6.98
C TYR A 73 -7.88 5.91 -7.02
N TYR A 74 -9.11 5.43 -7.23
CA TYR A 74 -9.40 3.99 -7.28
C TYR A 74 -8.57 3.20 -8.31
N TYR A 75 -8.09 3.86 -9.37
CA TYR A 75 -7.29 3.23 -10.43
C TYR A 75 -5.85 2.87 -10.01
N ILE A 76 -5.31 3.51 -8.97
CA ILE A 76 -3.98 3.19 -8.41
C ILE A 76 -4.03 2.31 -7.16
N VAL A 77 -5.17 2.30 -6.46
CA VAL A 77 -5.36 1.49 -5.24
C VAL A 77 -5.55 0.02 -5.61
N LYS A 78 -4.84 -0.88 -4.92
CA LYS A 78 -4.89 -2.34 -5.18
C LYS A 78 -5.72 -3.11 -4.16
N TYR A 79 -6.38 -2.42 -3.24
CA TYR A 79 -7.24 -3.03 -2.23
C TYR A 79 -8.50 -3.65 -2.84
N LYS A 80 -8.66 -4.97 -2.72
CA LYS A 80 -9.80 -5.73 -3.27
C LYS A 80 -11.14 -5.42 -2.60
N GLY A 81 -11.11 -4.95 -1.35
CA GLY A 81 -12.32 -4.63 -0.57
C GLY A 81 -12.91 -3.25 -0.87
N LEU A 82 -12.43 -2.58 -1.92
CA LEU A 82 -12.91 -1.27 -2.35
C LEU A 82 -14.41 -1.32 -2.72
N HIS A 83 -15.27 -1.03 -1.74
CA HIS A 83 -16.69 -0.84 -1.94
C HIS A 83 -17.01 0.66 -2.02
N ARG A 84 -17.91 1.03 -2.94
CA ARG A 84 -18.31 2.44 -3.19
C ARG A 84 -18.82 3.19 -1.95
N ASN A 85 -19.16 2.46 -0.88
CA ASN A 85 -19.74 2.97 0.37
C ASN A 85 -18.91 2.62 1.62
N GLU A 86 -17.63 2.27 1.50
CA GLU A 86 -16.82 1.98 2.67
C GLU A 86 -16.67 3.20 3.57
N ASN A 87 -16.90 3.00 4.87
CA ASN A 87 -16.70 4.06 5.85
C ASN A 87 -15.20 4.37 5.98
N HIS A 88 -14.84 5.62 5.67
CA HIS A 88 -13.45 6.09 5.67
C HIS A 88 -12.72 5.82 6.99
N ASN A 89 -13.39 6.01 8.13
CA ASN A 89 -12.79 5.78 9.45
C ASN A 89 -12.57 4.29 9.73
N THR A 90 -13.54 3.44 9.38
CA THR A 90 -13.40 1.98 9.51
C THR A 90 -12.25 1.47 8.66
N LEU A 91 -12.11 1.99 7.43
CA LEU A 91 -11.02 1.60 6.55
C LEU A 91 -9.66 2.00 7.14
N ILE A 92 -9.51 3.23 7.64
CA ILE A 92 -8.29 3.66 8.33
C ILE A 92 -7.95 2.73 9.50
N LEU A 93 -8.94 2.31 10.30
CA LEU A 93 -8.74 1.38 11.41
C LEU A 93 -8.26 0.00 10.93
N ASN A 94 -8.80 -0.50 9.82
CA ASN A 94 -8.37 -1.76 9.22
C ASN A 94 -6.90 -1.71 8.77
N TYR A 95 -6.50 -0.62 8.10
CA TYR A 95 -5.09 -0.42 7.75
C TYR A 95 -4.21 -0.31 8.99
N LYS A 96 -4.60 0.49 9.99
CA LYS A 96 -3.84 0.62 11.25
C LYS A 96 -3.66 -0.72 11.96
N LYS A 97 -4.67 -1.60 11.93
CA LYS A 97 -4.58 -2.94 12.51
C LYS A 97 -3.50 -3.78 11.82
N VAL A 98 -3.45 -3.76 10.48
CA VAL A 98 -2.44 -4.50 9.70
C VAL A 98 -1.05 -3.90 9.87
N LEU A 99 -0.94 -2.58 9.83
CA LEU A 99 0.32 -1.85 10.00
C LEU A 99 0.89 -2.06 11.41
N GLY A 100 0.04 -2.13 12.43
CA GLY A 100 0.42 -2.41 13.80
C GLY A 100 1.50 -1.43 14.29
N GLY A 101 2.68 -1.96 14.63
CA GLY A 101 3.84 -1.18 15.07
C GLY A 101 4.78 -0.72 13.95
N PHE A 102 4.36 -0.80 12.67
CA PHE A 102 5.16 -0.30 11.56
C PHE A 102 5.42 1.21 11.72
N PRO A 103 6.68 1.68 11.63
CA PRO A 103 7.00 3.09 11.76
C PRO A 103 6.54 3.83 10.50
N LEU A 104 5.46 4.59 10.62
CA LEU A 104 4.88 5.47 9.59
C LEU A 104 5.37 6.90 9.74
#